data_AF-A0A838X106-F1
#
_entry.id   AF-A0A838X106-F1
#
_cell.length_a   1.000
_cell.length_b   1.000
_cell.length_c   1.000
_cell.angle_alpha   90.00
_cell.angle_beta   90.00
_cell.angle_gamma   90.00
#
_symmetry.space_group_name_H-M   'P 1'
#
loop_
_entity.id
_entity.type
_entity.pdbx_description
1 polymer ?
#
loop_
_entity_poly.entity_id
_entity_poly.type
_entity_poly.pdbx_seq_one_letter_code
_entity_poly.pdbx_strand_id
1 'polypeptide(L)'
;RSVACTADRIDVEPVAITGLAIEWGRSDYHDSETSPSTLTLAITDSTGEWATRIKNSAAIGRKVVLTVTAQPSGAATAKQWTMFRGRISTATATPMKQHTSDGRRRWRIELTAADRTAEMGNAIAGPEEWPVESMLTRAIKIRDMGISAGSEIQQIYFWPG
;
A
#
# COMPACT_ATOMS: atom_id res chain seq x y z
N ARG A 1 8.54 -11.06 -0.43
CA ARG A 1 9.76 -11.07 0.42
C ARG A 1 9.77 -9.78 1.24
N SER A 2 10.36 -9.81 2.43
CA SER A 2 10.70 -8.60 3.18
C SER A 2 11.69 -7.75 2.39
N VAL A 3 11.56 -6.43 2.50
CA VAL A 3 12.50 -5.45 1.93
C VAL A 3 13.30 -4.91 3.10
N ALA A 4 14.62 -4.88 2.99
CA ALA A 4 15.47 -4.35 4.04
C ALA A 4 15.44 -2.81 4.05
N CYS A 5 15.62 -2.22 5.23
CA CYS A 5 15.64 -0.76 5.42
C CYS A 5 17.05 -0.21 5.66
N THR A 6 18.08 -1.03 5.48
CA THR A 6 19.48 -0.68 5.76
C THR A 6 20.37 -0.96 4.55
N ALA A 7 21.32 -0.06 4.30
CA ALA A 7 22.14 -0.07 3.07
C ALA A 7 23.21 -1.17 3.04
N ASP A 8 23.55 -1.76 4.19
CA ASP A 8 24.52 -2.86 4.32
C ASP A 8 24.09 -4.13 3.56
N ARG A 9 22.80 -4.25 3.26
CA ARG A 9 22.20 -5.41 2.59
C ARG A 9 21.98 -5.22 1.09
N ILE A 10 22.43 -4.10 0.52
CA ILE A 10 22.11 -3.68 -0.85
C ILE A 10 22.55 -4.68 -1.94
N ASP A 11 23.57 -5.50 -1.68
CA ASP A 11 24.10 -6.50 -2.63
C ASP A 11 23.43 -7.88 -2.55
N VAL A 12 22.68 -8.14 -1.49
CA VAL A 12 22.13 -9.47 -1.18
C VAL A 12 20.60 -9.53 -1.20
N GLU A 13 19.92 -8.43 -0.90
CA GLU A 13 18.46 -8.38 -0.90
C GLU A 13 17.93 -7.02 -1.36
N PRO A 14 16.64 -6.93 -1.72
CA PRO A 14 16.04 -5.65 -2.06
C PRO A 14 16.04 -4.70 -0.86
N VAL A 15 16.56 -3.48 -1.04
CA VAL A 15 16.66 -2.45 0.00
C VAL A 15 15.82 -1.23 -0.36
N ALA A 16 14.96 -0.80 0.56
CA ALA A 16 14.27 0.49 0.50
C ALA A 16 15.29 1.60 0.78
N ILE A 17 15.60 2.40 -0.23
CA ILE A 17 16.71 3.37 -0.15
C ILE A 17 16.20 4.76 0.19
N THR A 18 15.15 5.20 -0.51
CA THR A 18 14.61 6.57 -0.47
C THR A 18 13.17 6.59 -1.00
N GLY A 19 12.47 7.70 -0.79
CA GLY A 19 11.18 7.95 -1.46
C GLY A 19 10.01 7.16 -0.91
N LEU A 20 10.09 6.65 0.33
CA LEU A 20 8.92 6.19 1.06
C LEU A 20 8.04 7.40 1.37
N ALA A 21 6.88 7.48 0.74
CA ALA A 21 5.90 8.54 0.98
C ALA A 21 4.51 7.92 1.09
N ILE A 22 3.73 8.36 2.08
CA ILE A 22 2.30 8.04 2.17
C ILE A 22 1.53 9.33 1.98
N GLU A 23 0.72 9.39 0.93
CA GLU A 23 -0.27 10.43 0.73
C GLU A 23 -1.59 9.90 1.26
N TRP A 24 -2.12 10.51 2.33
CA TRP A 24 -3.31 9.99 2.99
C TRP A 24 -4.62 10.32 2.26
N GLY A 25 -4.55 11.06 1.16
CA GLY A 25 -5.67 11.31 0.26
C GLY A 25 -6.81 12.17 0.84
N ARG A 26 -6.61 12.72 2.04
CA ARG A 26 -7.48 13.70 2.70
C ARG A 26 -6.66 14.63 3.58
N SER A 27 -6.96 15.93 3.49
CA SER A 27 -6.42 16.95 4.38
C SER A 27 -7.35 17.23 5.56
N ASP A 28 -8.66 17.07 5.35
CA ASP A 28 -9.74 17.25 6.33
C ASP A 28 -10.87 16.23 6.09
N TYR A 29 -11.75 16.03 7.08
CA TYR A 29 -12.90 15.10 7.01
C TYR A 29 -14.08 15.65 6.20
N HIS A 30 -14.12 16.97 5.96
CA HIS A 30 -15.13 17.64 5.14
C HIS A 30 -14.75 17.79 3.66
N ASP A 31 -13.54 17.37 3.29
CA ASP A 31 -13.06 17.52 1.93
C ASP A 31 -13.79 16.56 0.99
N SER A 32 -14.59 17.11 0.08
CA SER A 32 -15.34 16.34 -0.91
C SER A 32 -14.43 15.68 -1.96
N GLU A 33 -13.19 16.18 -2.12
CA GLU A 33 -12.19 15.58 -3.00
C GLU A 33 -11.38 14.52 -2.24
N THR A 34 -12.00 13.36 -1.99
CA THR A 34 -11.31 12.25 -1.34
C THR A 34 -10.58 11.40 -2.36
N SER A 35 -9.25 11.35 -2.28
CA SER A 35 -8.45 10.36 -2.97
C SER A 35 -8.16 9.17 -2.05
N PRO A 36 -8.03 7.94 -2.58
CA PRO A 36 -7.52 6.82 -1.78
C PRO A 36 -6.12 7.14 -1.25
N SER A 37 -5.77 6.58 -0.08
CA SER A 37 -4.41 6.75 0.43
C SER A 37 -3.43 5.98 -0.45
N THR A 38 -2.33 6.61 -0.86
CA THR A 38 -1.31 5.99 -1.70
C THR A 38 0.03 5.89 -0.96
N LEU A 39 0.76 4.82 -1.24
CA LEU A 39 2.12 4.59 -0.79
C LEU A 39 3.03 4.54 -2.01
N THR A 40 4.05 5.39 -2.04
CA THR A 40 5.12 5.32 -3.02
C THR A 40 6.40 4.81 -2.34
N LEU A 41 7.13 3.93 -3.02
CA LEU A 41 8.37 3.34 -2.51
C LEU A 41 9.37 3.08 -3.65
N ALA A 42 10.62 3.46 -3.45
CA ALA A 42 11.74 3.07 -4.31
C ALA A 42 12.65 2.04 -3.62
N ILE A 43 12.97 0.97 -4.34
CA ILE A 43 13.79 -0.16 -3.87
C ILE A 43 14.98 -0.32 -4.82
N THR A 44 16.18 -0.53 -4.28
CA THR A 44 17.27 -1.14 -5.07
C THR A 44 17.19 -2.65 -4.95
N ASP A 45 17.09 -3.33 -6.08
CA ASP A 45 17.11 -4.78 -6.18
C ASP A 45 18.38 -5.26 -6.88
N SER A 46 19.26 -5.92 -6.12
CA SER A 46 20.47 -6.59 -6.61
C SER A 46 20.20 -8.02 -7.10
N THR A 47 19.03 -8.58 -6.82
CA THR A 47 18.68 -9.96 -7.16
C THR A 47 18.06 -10.08 -8.56
N GLY A 48 17.45 -9.01 -9.07
CA GLY A 48 16.68 -9.02 -10.33
C GLY A 48 15.32 -9.71 -10.22
N GLU A 49 14.94 -10.15 -9.02
CA GLU A 49 13.66 -10.83 -8.77
C GLU A 49 12.49 -9.89 -9.06
N TRP A 50 12.56 -8.62 -8.64
CA TRP A 50 11.50 -7.65 -8.88
C TRP A 50 11.41 -7.25 -10.35
N ALA A 51 12.55 -7.08 -11.01
CA ALA A 51 12.58 -6.84 -12.46
C ALA A 51 11.90 -8.00 -13.22
N THR A 52 12.17 -9.24 -12.82
CA THR A 52 11.52 -10.43 -13.40
C THR A 52 10.01 -10.46 -13.10
N ARG A 53 9.61 -10.16 -11.85
CA ARG A 53 8.18 -10.08 -11.47
C ARG A 53 7.44 -9.04 -12.29
N ILE A 54 8.03 -7.86 -12.49
CA ILE A 54 7.43 -6.77 -13.26
C ILE A 54 7.33 -7.16 -14.74
N LYS A 55 8.40 -7.72 -15.30
CA LYS A 55 8.41 -8.23 -16.69
C LYS A 55 7.31 -9.26 -16.94
N ASN A 56 7.04 -10.12 -15.95
CA ASN A 56 6.03 -11.17 -16.05
C ASN A 56 4.63 -10.72 -15.58
N SER A 57 4.40 -9.40 -15.45
CA SER A 57 3.12 -8.82 -14.98
C SER A 57 2.64 -9.37 -13.63
N ALA A 58 3.55 -9.87 -12.81
CA ALA A 58 3.26 -10.53 -11.54
C ALA A 58 3.44 -9.61 -10.33
N ALA A 59 3.68 -8.30 -10.54
CA ALA A 59 3.88 -7.31 -9.48
C ALA A 59 2.57 -6.61 -9.06
N ILE A 60 1.74 -6.22 -10.04
CA ILE A 60 0.47 -5.53 -9.81
C ILE A 60 -0.51 -6.41 -9.02
N GLY A 61 -1.30 -5.81 -8.14
CA GLY A 61 -2.27 -6.51 -7.28
C GLY A 61 -1.66 -7.20 -6.06
N ARG A 62 -0.33 -7.27 -5.93
CA ARG A 62 0.30 -7.83 -4.72
C ARG A 62 0.02 -6.97 -3.51
N LYS A 63 -0.27 -7.63 -2.38
CA LYS A 63 -0.46 -6.97 -1.09
C LYS A 63 0.84 -6.33 -0.61
N VAL A 64 0.71 -5.11 -0.11
CA VAL A 64 1.77 -4.35 0.55
C VAL A 64 1.34 -4.06 1.98
N VAL A 65 2.24 -4.31 2.93
CA VAL A 65 2.06 -3.96 4.34
C VAL A 65 3.31 -3.24 4.79
N LEU A 66 3.16 -1.99 5.22
CA LEU A 66 4.22 -1.23 5.85
C LEU A 66 4.04 -1.29 7.36
N THR A 67 5.01 -1.88 8.05
CA THR A 67 5.07 -1.88 9.51
C THR A 67 6.25 -1.06 10.00
N VAL A 68 6.02 -0.24 11.01
CA VAL A 68 7.07 0.52 11.70
C VAL A 68 7.24 -0.05 13.10
N THR A 69 8.48 -0.34 13.44
CA THR A 69 8.89 -0.67 14.81
C THR A 69 9.56 0.55 15.39
N ALA A 70 8.97 1.15 16.42
CA ALA A 70 9.55 2.30 17.11
C ALA A 70 9.41 2.11 18.62
N GLN A 71 10.36 2.68 19.37
CA GLN A 71 10.28 2.75 20.82
C GLN A 71 9.84 4.16 21.20
N PRO A 72 8.59 4.35 21.68
CA PRO A 72 8.14 5.65 22.16
C PRO A 72 9.06 6.16 23.26
N SER A 73 9.30 7.47 23.29
CA SER A 73 10.02 8.09 24.40
C SER A 73 9.33 7.75 25.73
N GLY A 74 10.08 7.21 26.69
CA GLY A 74 9.55 6.76 27.99
C GLY A 74 8.97 5.33 28.00
N ALA A 75 8.96 4.61 26.87
CA ALA A 75 8.59 3.19 26.85
C ALA A 75 9.82 2.29 27.03
N ALA A 76 9.69 1.23 27.82
CA ALA A 76 10.76 0.24 28.03
C ALA A 76 10.95 -0.71 26.82
N THR A 77 9.95 -0.81 25.94
CA THR A 77 9.96 -1.76 24.81
C THR A 77 9.54 -1.09 23.51
N ALA A 78 10.16 -1.53 22.41
CA ALA A 78 9.72 -1.18 21.08
C ALA A 78 8.34 -1.78 20.79
N LYS A 79 7.50 -1.01 20.11
CA LYS A 79 6.19 -1.45 19.63
C LYS A 79 6.20 -1.44 18.11
N GLN A 80 5.36 -2.30 17.52
CA GLN A 80 5.18 -2.39 16.09
C GLN A 80 3.78 -1.93 15.72
N TRP A 81 3.69 -1.03 14.74
CA TRP A 81 2.42 -0.56 14.19
C TRP A 81 2.38 -0.81 12.69
N THR A 82 1.21 -1.17 12.17
CA THR A 82 1.01 -1.14 10.73
C THR A 82 0.62 0.27 10.32
N MET A 83 1.45 0.92 9.51
CA MET A 83 1.16 2.25 8.99
C MET A 83 0.32 2.17 7.72
N PHE A 84 0.62 1.25 6.80
CA PHE A 84 -0.09 1.18 5.51
C PHE A 84 -0.43 -0.26 5.13
N ARG A 85 -1.61 -0.45 4.52
CA ARG A 85 -2.04 -1.70 3.90
C ARG A 85 -2.69 -1.40 2.57
N GLY A 86 -2.22 -2.03 1.51
CA GLY A 86 -2.74 -1.78 0.16
C GLY A 86 -2.33 -2.85 -0.83
N ARG A 87 -2.55 -2.55 -2.12
CA ARG A 87 -2.09 -3.37 -3.24
C ARG A 87 -1.29 -2.53 -4.23
N ILE A 88 -0.27 -3.13 -4.83
CA ILE A 88 0.53 -2.48 -5.87
C ILE A 88 -0.36 -2.15 -7.07
N SER A 89 -0.48 -0.87 -7.40
CA SER A 89 -1.20 -0.35 -8.57
C SER A 89 -0.26 -0.11 -9.76
N THR A 90 0.98 0.32 -9.49
CA THR A 90 2.01 0.50 -10.52
C THR A 90 3.35 -0.06 -10.04
N ALA A 91 4.14 -0.58 -10.98
CA ALA A 91 5.48 -1.10 -10.71
C ALA A 91 6.37 -0.92 -11.94
N THR A 92 7.49 -0.22 -11.77
CA THR A 92 8.49 -0.01 -12.82
C THR A 92 9.85 -0.57 -12.40
N ALA A 93 10.63 -1.04 -13.37
CA ALA A 93 11.99 -1.55 -13.14
C ALA A 93 12.95 -0.90 -14.12
N THR A 94 13.93 -0.17 -13.59
CA THR A 94 14.95 0.54 -14.38
C THR A 94 16.33 -0.03 -14.07
N PRO A 95 17.09 -0.51 -15.06
CA PRO A 95 18.45 -0.99 -14.83
C PRO A 95 19.35 0.17 -14.38
N MET A 96 20.14 -0.04 -13.33
CA MET A 96 21.08 0.95 -12.83
C MET A 96 22.44 0.80 -13.51
N LYS A 97 23.21 1.90 -13.56
CA LYS A 97 24.63 1.86 -13.96
C LYS A 97 25.50 1.15 -12.92
N GLN A 98 25.04 1.13 -11.66
CA GLN A 98 25.72 0.48 -10.54
C GLN A 98 25.54 -1.04 -10.61
N HIS A 99 26.61 -1.74 -10.28
CA HIS A 99 26.64 -3.19 -10.17
C HIS A 99 26.91 -3.56 -8.71
N THR A 100 26.53 -4.77 -8.33
CA THR A 100 26.94 -5.40 -7.08
C THR A 100 28.44 -5.70 -7.09
N SER A 101 29.00 -5.98 -5.91
CA SER A 101 30.41 -6.39 -5.77
C SER A 101 30.80 -7.62 -6.61
N ASP A 102 29.85 -8.52 -6.89
CA ASP A 102 30.04 -9.71 -7.75
C ASP A 102 29.73 -9.45 -9.25
N GLY A 103 29.51 -8.20 -9.66
CA GLY A 103 29.31 -7.79 -11.05
C GLY A 103 27.89 -7.94 -11.60
N ARG A 104 26.91 -8.39 -10.80
CA ARG A 104 25.50 -8.39 -11.21
C ARG A 104 24.96 -6.96 -11.32
N ARG A 105 24.04 -6.77 -12.27
CA ARG A 105 23.38 -5.47 -12.46
C ARG A 105 22.35 -5.21 -11.37
N ARG A 106 22.36 -4.00 -10.79
CA ARG A 106 21.30 -3.56 -9.87
C ARG A 106 20.12 -2.95 -10.63
N TRP A 107 18.95 -3.02 -10.03
CA TRP A 107 17.70 -2.47 -10.56
C TRP A 107 17.11 -1.47 -9.58
N ARG A 108 16.65 -0.33 -10.09
CA ARG A 108 15.78 0.58 -9.35
C ARG A 108 14.33 0.16 -9.62
N ILE A 109 13.62 -0.18 -8.57
CA ILE A 109 12.21 -0.58 -8.61
C ILE A 109 11.40 0.55 -7.98
N GLU A 110 10.38 1.03 -8.69
CA GLU A 110 9.45 2.03 -8.14
C GLU A 110 8.08 1.40 -8.07
N LEU A 111 7.47 1.46 -6.89
CA LEU A 111 6.18 0.89 -6.60
C LEU A 111 5.24 2.00 -6.12
N THR A 112 4.03 2.03 -6.66
CA THR A 112 2.90 2.72 -6.05
C THR A 112 1.90 1.68 -5.59
N ALA A 113 1.39 1.83 -4.38
CA ALA A 113 0.32 1.01 -3.83
C ALA A 113 -0.84 1.89 -3.39
N ALA A 114 -2.07 1.47 -3.69
CA ALA A 114 -3.28 2.12 -3.21
C ALA A 114 -3.84 1.34 -2.03
N ASP A 115 -4.43 2.03 -1.06
CA ASP A 115 -5.07 1.41 0.08
C ASP A 115 -6.38 0.70 -0.32
N ARG A 116 -7.01 0.05 0.66
CA ARG A 116 -8.18 -0.80 0.42
C ARG A 116 -9.44 -0.01 0.03
N THR A 117 -9.46 1.31 0.26
CA THR A 117 -10.58 2.16 -0.16
C THR A 117 -10.59 2.36 -1.68
N ALA A 118 -9.44 2.30 -2.36
CA ALA A 118 -9.37 2.39 -3.82
C ALA A 118 -10.20 1.31 -4.53
N GLU A 119 -10.26 0.10 -3.95
CA GLU A 119 -11.05 -1.01 -4.49
C GLU A 119 -12.56 -0.75 -4.43
N MET A 120 -13.01 0.11 -3.51
CA MET A 120 -14.42 0.50 -3.42
C MET A 120 -14.87 1.30 -4.65
N GLY A 121 -13.96 1.94 -5.39
CA GLY A 121 -14.28 2.60 -6.66
C GLY A 121 -14.80 1.63 -7.73
N ASN A 122 -14.53 0.33 -7.59
CA ASN A 122 -15.05 -0.72 -8.47
C ASN A 122 -16.44 -1.23 -8.02
N ALA A 123 -16.95 -0.80 -6.86
CA ALA A 123 -18.25 -1.22 -6.38
C ALA A 123 -19.36 -0.49 -7.14
N ILE A 124 -20.24 -1.25 -7.78
CA ILE A 124 -21.45 -0.70 -8.41
C ILE A 124 -22.53 -0.63 -7.34
N ALA A 125 -22.86 0.57 -6.87
CA ALA A 125 -24.03 0.76 -6.04
C ALA A 125 -25.30 0.58 -6.90
N GLY A 126 -26.18 -0.33 -6.47
CA GLY A 126 -27.56 -0.40 -6.98
C GLY A 126 -28.37 0.85 -6.62
N PRO A 127 -29.68 0.88 -6.96
CA PRO A 127 -30.48 2.02 -7.44
C PRO A 127 -30.13 3.41 -6.88
N GLU A 128 -30.30 4.44 -7.73
CA GLU A 128 -30.00 5.85 -7.42
C GLU A 128 -30.57 6.36 -6.09
N GLU A 129 -31.68 5.78 -5.61
CA GLU A 129 -32.23 6.04 -4.29
C GLU A 129 -32.00 4.88 -3.31
N TRP A 130 -31.27 5.18 -2.24
CA TRP A 130 -31.08 4.26 -1.13
C TRP A 130 -32.31 4.27 -0.22
N PRO A 131 -32.82 3.11 0.21
CA PRO A 131 -33.99 3.05 1.08
C PRO A 131 -33.72 3.71 2.42
N VAL A 132 -34.80 4.16 3.08
CA VAL A 132 -34.77 4.58 4.48
C VAL A 132 -34.47 3.35 5.34
N GLU A 133 -33.28 3.31 5.92
CA GLU A 133 -32.78 2.18 6.70
C GLU A 133 -31.94 2.67 7.88
N SER A 134 -31.69 1.78 8.86
CA SER A 134 -30.81 2.12 9.97
C SER A 134 -29.37 2.34 9.48
N MET A 135 -28.62 3.21 10.17
CA MET A 135 -27.20 3.44 9.84
C MET A 135 -26.36 2.16 9.94
N LEU A 136 -26.72 1.22 10.82
CA LEU A 136 -26.08 -0.08 10.92
C LEU A 136 -26.33 -0.94 9.67
N THR A 137 -27.59 -1.01 9.21
CA THR A 137 -27.97 -1.72 7.98
C THR A 137 -27.23 -1.16 6.78
N ARG A 138 -27.16 0.16 6.68
CA ARG A 138 -26.42 0.85 5.62
C ARG A 138 -24.92 0.55 5.66
N ALA A 139 -24.31 0.61 6.85
CA ALA A 139 -22.89 0.29 7.02
C ALA A 139 -22.55 -1.15 6.61
N ILE A 140 -23.41 -2.11 6.96
CA ILE A 140 -23.29 -3.51 6.53
C ILE A 140 -23.38 -3.61 5.01
N LYS A 141 -24.35 -2.96 4.38
CA LYS A 141 -24.52 -2.98 2.92
C LYS A 141 -23.31 -2.40 2.18
N ILE A 142 -22.79 -1.25 2.64
CA ILE A 142 -21.57 -0.65 2.05
C ILE A 142 -20.36 -1.56 2.23
N ARG A 143 -20.22 -2.19 3.40
CA ARG A 143 -19.14 -3.15 3.64
C ARG A 143 -19.23 -4.31 2.66
N ASP A 144 -20.40 -4.91 2.50
CA ASP A 144 -20.59 -6.08 1.65
C ASP A 144 -20.36 -5.74 0.17
N MET A 145 -20.78 -4.56 -0.28
CA MET A 145 -20.43 -4.04 -1.61
C MET A 145 -18.90 -3.87 -1.76
N GLY A 146 -18.24 -3.27 -0.76
CA GLY A 146 -16.78 -3.12 -0.76
C GLY A 146 -16.07 -4.48 -0.85
N ILE A 147 -16.51 -5.47 -0.07
CA ILE A 147 -15.97 -6.84 -0.10
C ILE A 147 -16.15 -7.47 -1.49
N SER A 148 -17.31 -7.30 -2.11
CA SER A 148 -17.58 -7.82 -3.46
C SER A 148 -16.68 -7.17 -4.53
N ALA A 149 -16.30 -5.91 -4.33
CA ALA A 149 -15.38 -5.18 -5.19
C ALA A 149 -13.88 -5.48 -4.90
N GLY A 150 -13.59 -6.36 -3.94
CA GLY A 150 -12.21 -6.74 -3.57
C GLY A 150 -11.58 -5.91 -2.45
N SER A 151 -12.35 -4.98 -1.85
CA SER A 151 -11.95 -4.29 -0.63
C SER A 151 -11.90 -5.27 0.55
N GLU A 152 -10.94 -5.08 1.44
CA GLU A 152 -10.77 -5.92 2.65
C GLU A 152 -11.15 -5.14 3.92
N ILE A 153 -12.04 -4.14 3.79
CA ILE A 153 -12.55 -3.35 4.91
C ILE A 153 -13.71 -4.13 5.57
N GLN A 154 -13.53 -4.49 6.84
CA GLN A 154 -14.45 -5.36 7.57
C GLN A 154 -15.49 -4.60 8.40
N GLN A 155 -15.25 -3.32 8.66
CA GLN A 155 -16.10 -2.49 9.51
C GLN A 155 -16.22 -1.10 8.90
N ILE A 156 -17.45 -0.63 8.82
CA ILE A 156 -17.81 0.72 8.39
C ILE A 156 -18.65 1.32 9.51
N TYR A 157 -18.41 2.58 9.83
CA TYR A 157 -19.16 3.32 10.83
C TYR A 157 -19.45 4.72 10.30
N PHE A 158 -20.57 5.28 10.75
CA PHE A 158 -20.92 6.67 10.51
C PHE A 158 -20.61 7.48 11.76
N TRP A 159 -20.00 8.66 11.59
CA TRP A 159 -19.79 9.58 12.69
C TRP A 159 -21.16 10.12 13.16
N PRO A 160 -21.48 10.08 14.46
CA PRO A 160 -22.82 10.46 14.96
C PRO A 160 -23.06 11.97 15.06
N GLY A 161 -22.03 12.81 14.89
CA GLY A 161 -22.09 14.24 15.22
C GLY A 161 -21.43 14.51 16.56
#